data_AF-A0A3N5FN01-F1
#
_entry.id   AF-A0A3N5FN01-F1
#
_cell.length_a   1.000
_cell.length_b   1.000
_cell.length_c   1.000
_cell.angle_alpha   90.00
_cell.angle_beta   90.00
_cell.angle_gamma   90.00
#
_symmetry.space_group_name_H-M   'P 1'
#
loop_
_entity.id
_entity.type
_entity.pdbx_description
1 polymer ?
#
loop_
_entity_poly.entity_id
_entity_poly.type
_entity_poly.pdbx_seq_one_letter_code
_entity_poly.pdbx_strand_id
1 'polypeptide(L)'
;MISRSQKTIIAIILVASAGGLFIMFGPPKLMAKTETPDFCASCHVMESQFEAWFHTGAHRSIRCIDCHLPQENIGAYYTWKSIDGMKDVFIFYSGRVPETIRLSAHGERTVRSNCTRCHETIVDKIDRTRNCWECHRRLQHSLAGTRLTKQ
;
A
#
# COMPACT_ATOMS: atom_id res chain seq x y z
N MET A 1 -17.56 42.05 -3.71
CA MET A 1 -16.23 42.68 -3.63
C MET A 1 -15.38 41.85 -2.65
N ILE A 2 -14.37 41.13 -3.15
CA ILE A 2 -13.57 40.19 -2.32
C ILE A 2 -12.64 40.99 -1.40
N SER A 3 -12.72 40.76 -0.09
CA SER A 3 -11.93 41.47 0.92
C SER A 3 -10.43 41.12 0.85
N ARG A 4 -9.58 42.00 1.39
CA ARG A 4 -8.12 41.84 1.35
C ARG A 4 -7.66 40.52 2.00
N SER A 5 -8.31 40.09 3.09
CA SER A 5 -8.05 38.81 3.75
C SER A 5 -8.48 37.60 2.91
N GLN A 6 -9.62 37.68 2.22
CA GLN A 6 -10.04 36.62 1.29
C GLN A 6 -9.07 36.46 0.12
N LYS A 7 -8.52 37.55 -0.42
CA LYS A 7 -7.48 37.48 -1.46
C LYS A 7 -6.21 36.78 -0.95
N THR A 8 -5.81 37.06 0.30
CA THR A 8 -4.64 36.41 0.92
C THR A 8 -4.88 34.91 1.14
N ILE A 9 -6.06 34.52 1.63
CA ILE A 9 -6.43 33.10 1.81
C ILE A 9 -6.44 32.35 0.48
N ILE A 10 -7.05 32.93 -0.56
CA ILE A 10 -7.08 32.33 -1.90
C ILE A 10 -5.67 32.17 -2.46
N ALA A 11 -4.79 33.18 -2.29
CA ALA A 11 -3.40 33.09 -2.72
C ALA A 11 -2.63 31.98 -1.99
N ILE A 12 -2.82 31.82 -0.67
CA ILE A 12 -2.19 30.74 0.09
C ILE A 12 -2.66 29.37 -0.40
N ILE A 13 -3.98 29.19 -0.60
CA ILE A 13 -4.52 27.93 -1.11
C ILE A 13 -3.95 27.63 -2.50
N LEU A 14 -3.90 28.61 -3.40
CA LEU A 14 -3.34 28.43 -4.74
C LEU A 14 -1.86 28.04 -4.70
N VAL A 15 -1.06 28.71 -3.87
CA VAL A 15 0.36 28.39 -3.71
C VAL A 15 0.56 27.00 -3.10
N ALA A 16 -0.22 26.64 -2.08
CA ALA A 16 -0.16 25.30 -1.47
C ALA A 16 -0.59 24.21 -2.47
N SER A 17 -1.62 24.48 -3.28
CA SER A 17 -2.10 23.57 -4.33
C SER A 17 -1.07 23.39 -5.43
N ALA A 18 -0.48 24.49 -5.92
CA ALA A 18 0.56 24.47 -6.94
C ALA A 18 1.84 23.80 -6.42
N GLY A 19 2.23 24.06 -5.17
CA GLY A 19 3.35 23.38 -4.52
C GLY A 19 3.08 21.88 -4.33
N GLY A 20 1.86 21.50 -3.92
CA GLY A 20 1.46 20.09 -3.80
C GLY A 20 1.46 19.36 -5.15
N LEU A 21 0.91 19.98 -6.20
CA LEU A 21 0.95 19.46 -7.56
C LEU A 21 2.39 19.36 -8.07
N PHE A 22 3.23 20.37 -7.81
CA PHE A 22 4.63 20.33 -8.17
C PHE A 22 5.38 19.24 -7.42
N ILE A 23 5.11 18.97 -6.14
CA ILE A 23 5.79 17.88 -5.41
C ILE A 23 5.29 16.50 -5.89
N MET A 24 4.01 16.38 -6.22
CA MET A 24 3.41 15.13 -6.68
C MET A 24 3.81 14.76 -8.11
N PHE A 25 3.88 15.75 -9.01
CA PHE A 25 4.11 15.55 -10.45
C PHE A 25 5.44 16.13 -10.97
N GLY A 26 6.12 16.98 -10.19
CA GLY A 26 7.29 17.75 -10.60
C GLY A 26 8.64 17.05 -10.42
N PRO A 27 8.95 16.33 -9.32
CA PRO A 27 10.13 15.48 -9.28
C PRO A 27 9.86 14.21 -10.07
N PRO A 28 10.46 14.03 -11.27
CA PRO A 28 10.41 12.75 -11.94
C PRO A 28 11.00 11.71 -10.99
N LYS A 29 10.28 10.60 -10.78
CA LYS A 29 10.63 9.45 -9.94
C LYS A 29 10.20 9.50 -8.46
N LEU A 30 9.63 10.58 -7.92
CA LEU A 30 9.16 10.54 -6.52
C LEU A 30 8.06 9.48 -6.35
N MET A 31 7.06 9.52 -7.21
CA MET A 31 5.98 8.53 -7.21
C MET A 31 6.52 7.12 -7.41
N ALA A 32 7.33 6.89 -8.44
CA ALA A 32 7.94 5.58 -8.70
C ALA A 32 8.78 5.07 -7.50
N LYS A 33 9.48 5.95 -6.79
CA LYS A 33 10.24 5.59 -5.59
C LYS A 33 9.32 5.18 -4.44
N THR A 34 8.24 5.92 -4.20
CA THR A 34 7.26 5.62 -3.13
C THR A 34 6.46 4.35 -3.36
N GLU A 35 6.73 3.64 -4.45
CA GLU A 35 6.08 2.40 -4.86
C GLU A 35 7.02 1.20 -4.76
N THR A 36 8.29 1.42 -4.40
CA THR A 36 9.27 0.33 -4.29
C THR A 36 9.18 -0.38 -2.94
N PRO A 37 9.51 -1.68 -2.89
CA PRO A 37 9.66 -2.40 -1.62
C PRO A 37 10.64 -1.73 -0.65
N ASP A 38 11.75 -1.20 -1.15
CA ASP A 38 12.75 -0.49 -0.33
C ASP A 38 12.18 0.77 0.34
N PHE A 39 11.26 1.48 -0.33
CA PHE A 39 10.59 2.61 0.28
C PHE A 39 9.65 2.15 1.39
N CYS A 40 8.90 1.07 1.18
CA CYS A 40 8.06 0.48 2.23
C CYS A 40 8.89 0.02 3.44
N ALA A 41 10.08 -0.55 3.20
CA ALA A 41 11.02 -0.99 4.23
C ALA A 41 11.79 0.16 4.92
N SER A 42 11.65 1.40 4.46
CA SER A 42 12.33 2.55 5.09
C SER A 42 11.87 2.83 6.53
N CYS A 43 10.70 2.31 6.91
CA CYS A 43 10.21 2.30 8.29
C CYS A 43 10.47 0.92 8.91
N HIS A 44 11.19 0.87 10.04
CA HIS A 44 11.55 -0.40 10.70
C HIS A 44 10.35 -1.31 11.00
N VAL A 45 9.17 -0.73 11.27
CA VAL A 45 7.93 -1.51 11.54
C VAL A 45 7.49 -2.37 10.36
N MET A 46 7.96 -2.07 9.14
CA MET A 46 7.65 -2.82 7.93
C MET A 46 8.74 -3.84 7.55
N GLU A 47 9.87 -3.88 8.25
CA GLU A 47 11.02 -4.73 7.91
C GLU A 47 10.64 -6.22 7.83
N SER A 48 9.90 -6.72 8.82
CA SER A 48 9.40 -8.10 8.80
C SER A 48 8.53 -8.44 7.58
N GLN A 49 7.78 -7.46 7.07
CA GLN A 49 6.93 -7.63 5.89
C GLN A 49 7.75 -7.69 4.61
N PHE A 50 8.79 -6.84 4.53
CA PHE A 50 9.76 -6.84 3.45
C PHE A 50 10.55 -8.15 3.40
N GLU A 51 11.08 -8.61 4.54
CA GLU A 51 11.81 -9.88 4.62
C GLU A 51 10.95 -11.07 4.21
N ALA A 52 9.70 -11.11 4.69
CA ALA A 52 8.73 -12.12 4.28
C ALA A 52 8.47 -12.10 2.75
N TRP A 53 8.30 -10.91 2.17
CA TRP A 53 8.14 -10.74 0.71
C TRP A 53 9.38 -11.22 -0.05
N PHE A 54 10.57 -10.84 0.41
CA PHE A 54 11.84 -11.18 -0.23
C PHE A 54 12.11 -12.70 -0.20
N HIS A 55 11.89 -13.33 0.95
CA HIS A 55 12.21 -14.75 1.16
C HIS A 55 11.14 -15.73 0.69
N THR A 56 9.86 -15.33 0.59
CA THR A 56 8.79 -16.23 0.08
C THR A 56 9.01 -16.65 -1.38
N GLY A 57 9.72 -15.83 -2.16
CA GLY A 57 10.11 -16.13 -3.54
C GLY A 57 8.99 -16.02 -4.57
N ALA A 58 7.74 -16.33 -4.21
CA ALA A 58 6.59 -16.33 -5.13
C ALA A 58 6.30 -14.96 -5.77
N HIS A 59 6.54 -13.87 -5.04
CA HIS A 59 6.21 -12.50 -5.48
C HIS A 59 7.36 -11.50 -5.28
N ARG A 60 8.60 -11.98 -5.06
CA ARG A 60 9.76 -11.10 -4.80
C ARG A 60 10.19 -10.23 -5.99
N SER A 61 9.56 -10.39 -7.15
CA SER A 61 9.82 -9.63 -8.38
C SER A 61 8.75 -8.57 -8.67
N ILE A 62 7.70 -8.47 -7.85
CA ILE A 62 6.65 -7.45 -7.97
C ILE A 62 6.68 -6.52 -6.75
N ARG A 63 6.06 -5.35 -6.85
CA ARG A 63 6.08 -4.33 -5.81
C ARG A 63 5.02 -4.61 -4.75
N CYS A 64 5.23 -4.12 -3.53
CA CYS A 64 4.24 -4.23 -2.45
C CYS A 64 2.86 -3.71 -2.88
N ILE A 65 2.86 -2.57 -3.57
CA ILE A 65 1.63 -1.91 -4.04
C ILE A 65 0.86 -2.67 -5.12
N ASP A 66 1.49 -3.63 -5.82
CA ASP A 66 0.80 -4.43 -6.84
C ASP A 66 -0.20 -5.39 -6.20
N CYS A 67 0.01 -5.69 -4.91
CA CYS A 67 -0.94 -6.39 -4.03
C CYS A 67 -1.74 -5.42 -3.15
N HIS A 68 -1.09 -4.41 -2.57
CA HIS A 68 -1.66 -3.60 -1.48
C HIS A 68 -2.39 -2.31 -1.91
N LEU A 69 -2.30 -1.86 -3.16
CA LEU A 69 -3.06 -0.71 -3.66
C LEU A 69 -4.10 -1.12 -4.73
N PRO A 70 -5.25 -0.43 -4.81
CA PRO A 70 -6.22 -0.65 -5.88
C PRO A 70 -5.65 -0.33 -7.26
N GLN A 71 -5.84 -1.22 -8.22
CA GLN A 71 -5.32 -1.11 -9.60
C GLN A 71 -6.44 -0.90 -10.64
N GLU A 72 -7.65 -0.60 -10.19
CA GLU A 72 -8.86 -0.47 -11.02
C GLU A 72 -8.83 0.74 -11.96
N ASN A 73 -8.33 1.88 -11.47
CA ASN A 73 -8.12 3.08 -12.26
C ASN A 73 -7.14 4.02 -11.54
N ILE A 74 -6.59 4.97 -12.29
CA ILE A 74 -5.59 5.93 -11.81
C ILE A 74 -6.10 6.83 -10.66
N GLY A 75 -7.39 7.19 -10.67
CA GLY A 75 -7.99 8.02 -9.64
C GLY A 75 -8.08 7.30 -8.29
N ALA A 76 -8.61 6.07 -8.29
CA ALA A 76 -8.66 5.21 -7.11
C ALA A 76 -7.26 4.91 -6.58
N TYR A 77 -6.32 4.60 -7.49
CA TYR A 77 -4.93 4.32 -7.14
C TYR A 77 -4.31 5.47 -6.34
N TYR A 78 -4.34 6.70 -6.86
CA TYR A 78 -3.74 7.84 -6.15
C TYR A 78 -4.50 8.22 -4.89
N THR A 79 -5.83 8.11 -4.90
CA THR A 79 -6.66 8.40 -3.73
C THR A 79 -6.29 7.49 -2.58
N TRP A 80 -6.26 6.17 -2.81
CA TRP A 80 -5.92 5.21 -1.76
C TRP A 80 -4.44 5.24 -1.39
N LYS A 81 -3.54 5.49 -2.34
CA LYS A 81 -2.11 5.73 -2.04
C LYS A 81 -1.92 6.88 -1.06
N SER A 82 -2.65 7.99 -1.25
CA SER A 82 -2.60 9.14 -0.35
C SER A 82 -3.26 8.86 1.00
N ILE A 83 -4.44 8.23 1.02
CA ILE A 83 -5.17 7.92 2.26
C ILE A 83 -4.38 6.94 3.13
N ASP A 84 -3.98 5.80 2.55
CA ASP A 84 -3.27 4.75 3.29
C ASP A 84 -1.89 5.23 3.70
N GLY A 85 -1.14 5.88 2.80
CA GLY A 85 0.17 6.43 3.12
C GLY A 85 0.14 7.48 4.23
N MET A 86 -0.84 8.40 4.22
CA MET A 86 -0.99 9.40 5.29
C MET A 86 -1.39 8.77 6.61
N LYS A 87 -2.27 7.76 6.57
CA LYS A 87 -2.68 7.00 7.75
C LYS A 87 -1.48 6.28 8.37
N ASP A 88 -0.64 5.64 7.57
CA ASP A 88 0.53 4.90 8.04
C ASP A 88 1.55 5.86 8.71
N VAL A 89 1.83 7.00 8.07
CA VAL A 89 2.68 8.05 8.64
C VAL A 89 2.11 8.54 9.99
N PHE A 90 0.82 8.82 10.06
CA PHE A 90 0.18 9.27 11.28
C PHE A 90 0.25 8.23 12.41
N ILE A 91 -0.03 6.96 12.11
CA ILE A 91 0.03 5.87 13.10
C ILE A 91 1.47 5.65 13.59
N PHE A 92 2.45 5.71 12.69
CA PHE A 92 3.86 5.58 13.02
C PHE A 92 4.33 6.70 13.97
N TYR A 93 4.12 7.96 13.60
CA TYR A 93 4.58 9.09 14.41
C TYR A 93 3.76 9.30 15.69
N SER A 94 2.52 8.83 15.75
CA SER A 94 1.75 8.83 17.00
C SER A 94 2.13 7.71 17.97
N GLY A 95 3.04 6.81 17.57
CA GLY A 95 3.47 5.67 18.39
C GLY A 95 2.38 4.62 18.58
N ARG A 96 1.40 4.55 17.66
CA ARG A 96 0.22 3.68 17.77
C ARG A 96 0.27 2.47 16.84
N VAL A 97 1.46 2.10 16.37
CA VAL A 97 1.64 0.90 15.55
C VAL A 97 1.31 -0.31 16.42
N PRO A 98 0.36 -1.17 16.02
CA PRO A 98 0.02 -2.36 16.78
C PRO A 98 1.17 -3.36 16.75
N GLU A 99 1.30 -4.16 17.81
CA GLU A 99 2.28 -5.26 17.87
C GLU A 99 2.12 -6.24 16.70
N THR A 100 0.86 -6.55 16.33
CA THR A 100 0.55 -7.31 15.12
C THR A 100 -0.19 -6.43 14.13
N ILE A 101 0.48 -6.11 13.03
CA ILE A 101 -0.14 -5.40 11.89
C ILE A 101 -1.07 -6.35 11.16
N ARG A 102 -2.33 -5.94 11.01
CA ARG A 102 -3.36 -6.68 10.27
C ARG A 102 -3.94 -5.80 9.18
N LEU A 103 -4.32 -6.41 8.07
CA LEU A 103 -5.05 -5.71 7.02
C LEU A 103 -6.39 -5.22 7.55
N SER A 104 -6.79 -4.03 7.11
CA SER A 104 -8.16 -3.57 7.27
C SER A 104 -9.08 -4.32 6.32
N ALA A 105 -10.39 -4.26 6.54
CA ALA A 105 -11.36 -4.83 5.60
C ALA A 105 -11.22 -4.26 4.17
N HIS A 106 -10.80 -3.01 4.02
CA HIS A 106 -10.45 -2.44 2.71
C HIS A 106 -9.20 -3.13 2.14
N GLY A 107 -8.13 -3.22 2.93
CA GLY A 107 -6.88 -3.87 2.52
C GLY A 107 -7.08 -5.33 2.12
N GLU A 108 -7.89 -6.10 2.84
CA GLU A 108 -8.23 -7.49 2.47
C GLU A 108 -8.93 -7.55 1.11
N ARG A 109 -9.91 -6.67 0.86
CA ARG A 109 -10.59 -6.62 -0.44
C ARG A 109 -9.63 -6.26 -1.57
N THR A 110 -8.76 -5.27 -1.36
CA THR A 110 -7.77 -4.82 -2.34
C THR A 110 -6.77 -5.92 -2.67
N VAL A 111 -6.23 -6.61 -1.65
CA VAL A 111 -5.32 -7.74 -1.86
C VAL A 111 -6.02 -8.87 -2.61
N ARG A 112 -7.24 -9.23 -2.23
CA ARG A 112 -8.02 -10.28 -2.91
C ARG A 112 -8.33 -9.94 -4.37
N SER A 113 -8.71 -8.69 -4.66
CA SER A 113 -8.94 -8.25 -6.03
C SER A 113 -7.66 -8.29 -6.86
N ASN A 114 -6.52 -7.94 -6.27
CA ASN A 114 -5.22 -8.00 -6.95
C ASN A 114 -4.73 -9.44 -7.18
N CYS A 115 -4.99 -10.37 -6.25
CA CYS A 115 -4.79 -11.80 -6.52
C CYS A 115 -5.58 -12.23 -7.76
N THR A 116 -6.87 -11.85 -7.82
CA THR A 116 -7.75 -12.18 -8.95
C THR A 116 -7.31 -11.50 -10.24
N ARG A 117 -6.85 -10.25 -10.19
CA ARG A 117 -6.39 -9.49 -11.35
C ARG A 117 -5.20 -10.15 -12.06
N CYS A 118 -4.26 -10.72 -11.30
CA CYS A 118 -3.09 -11.39 -11.88
C CYS A 118 -3.33 -12.88 -12.16
N HIS A 119 -4.21 -13.54 -11.39
CA HIS A 119 -4.49 -14.97 -11.50
C HIS A 119 -5.88 -15.29 -12.07
N GLU A 120 -6.45 -14.37 -12.85
CA GLU A 120 -7.85 -14.40 -13.32
C GLU A 120 -8.23 -15.76 -13.89
N THR A 121 -7.45 -16.28 -14.84
CA THR A 121 -7.69 -17.54 -15.54
C THR A 121 -7.83 -18.75 -14.61
N ILE A 122 -7.09 -18.76 -13.49
CA ILE A 122 -7.14 -19.85 -12.51
C ILE A 122 -8.28 -19.61 -11.54
N VAL A 123 -8.45 -18.38 -11.07
CA VAL A 123 -9.48 -18.00 -10.09
C VAL A 123 -10.89 -18.11 -10.68
N ASP A 124 -11.06 -17.97 -11.99
CA ASP A 124 -12.33 -18.20 -12.69
C ASP A 124 -12.80 -19.65 -12.69
N LYS A 125 -11.91 -20.60 -12.39
CA LYS A 125 -12.20 -22.03 -12.39
C LYS A 125 -12.38 -22.63 -10.99
N ILE A 126 -12.40 -21.80 -9.96
CA ILE A 126 -12.49 -22.23 -8.56
C ILE A 126 -13.52 -21.41 -7.79
N ASP A 127 -13.82 -21.87 -6.58
CA ASP A 127 -14.65 -21.15 -5.63
C ASP A 127 -14.01 -19.80 -5.22
N ARG A 128 -14.77 -18.72 -5.36
CA ARG A 128 -14.39 -17.33 -5.05
C ARG A 128 -14.91 -16.84 -3.69
N THR A 129 -15.56 -17.70 -2.91
CA THR A 129 -16.10 -17.34 -1.58
C THR A 129 -15.00 -17.20 -0.53
N ARG A 130 -13.86 -17.88 -0.71
CA ARG A 130 -12.73 -17.89 0.23
C ARG A 130 -11.65 -16.90 -0.17
N ASN A 131 -10.88 -16.44 0.80
CA ASN A 131 -9.69 -15.65 0.52
C ASN A 131 -8.53 -16.54 0.04
N CYS A 132 -7.78 -16.07 -0.96
CA CYS A 132 -6.70 -16.84 -1.58
C CYS A 132 -5.65 -17.31 -0.54
N TRP A 133 -5.33 -16.45 0.43
CA TRP A 133 -4.34 -16.70 1.47
C TRP A 133 -4.79 -17.67 2.57
N GLU A 134 -6.06 -18.09 2.62
CA GLU A 134 -6.49 -19.16 3.52
C GLU A 134 -5.87 -20.51 3.14
N CYS A 135 -5.70 -20.75 1.84
CA CYS A 135 -4.99 -21.91 1.30
C CYS A 135 -3.52 -21.57 1.01
N HIS A 136 -3.26 -20.42 0.37
CA HIS A 136 -1.91 -19.92 0.09
C HIS A 136 -1.30 -19.22 1.32
N ARG A 137 -1.26 -19.92 2.46
CA ARG A 137 -0.89 -19.36 3.77
C ARG A 137 0.50 -18.72 3.81
N ARG A 138 1.44 -19.20 3.00
CA ARG A 138 2.79 -18.63 2.91
C ARG A 138 2.83 -17.24 2.26
N LEU A 139 1.75 -16.83 1.57
CA LEU A 139 1.63 -15.47 1.05
C LEU A 139 1.23 -14.46 2.14
N GLN A 140 0.84 -14.93 3.33
CA GLN A 140 0.70 -14.05 4.49
C GLN A 140 2.09 -13.82 5.08
N HIS A 141 2.50 -12.56 5.17
CA HIS A 141 3.85 -12.22 5.63
C HIS A 141 4.20 -12.80 7.01
N SER A 142 3.25 -12.81 7.95
CA SER A 142 3.44 -13.38 9.30
C SER A 142 3.62 -14.90 9.33
N LEU A 143 3.34 -15.60 8.21
CA LEU A 143 3.48 -17.05 8.06
C LEU A 143 4.58 -17.43 7.07
N ALA A 144 5.32 -16.44 6.53
CA ALA A 144 6.47 -16.67 5.68
C ALA A 144 7.69 -16.99 6.56
N GLY A 145 8.27 -18.18 6.39
CA GLY A 145 9.44 -18.62 7.16
C GLY A 145 9.54 -20.13 7.34
N THR A 146 10.60 -20.57 8.02
CA THR A 146 10.78 -21.97 8.42
C THR A 146 9.64 -22.36 9.37
N ARG A 147 8.84 -23.35 8.98
CA ARG A 147 7.94 -23.98 9.94
C ARG A 147 8.81 -24.63 10.99
N LEU A 148 8.53 -24.35 12.26
CA LEU A 148 9.01 -25.18 13.36
C LEU A 148 8.45 -26.59 13.12
N THR A 149 9.21 -27.42 12.39
CA THR A 149 9.01 -28.86 12.41
C THR A 149 9.32 -29.26 13.84
N LYS A 150 8.29 -29.65 14.60
CA LYS A 150 8.50 -30.41 15.84
C LYS A 150 9.45 -31.56 15.45
N GLN A 151 10.68 -31.50 15.95
CA GLN A 151 11.53 -32.67 16.04
C GLN A 151 10.89 -33.61 17.06
#